data_AF-A0A3D3HZ05-F1
#
_entry.id   AF-A0A3D3HZ05-F1
#
_cell.length_a   1.000
_cell.length_b   1.000
_cell.length_c   1.000
_cell.angle_alpha   90.00
_cell.angle_beta   90.00
_cell.angle_gamma   90.00
#
_symmetry.space_group_name_H-M   'P 1'
#
loop_
_entity.id
_entity.type
_entity.pdbx_description
1 polymer ?
#
loop_
_entity_poly.entity_id
_entity_poly.type
_entity_poly.pdbx_seq_one_letter_code
_entity_poly.pdbx_strand_id
1 'polypeptide(L)'
;MCIALTSTNPSSTPLRLTMPSTSSVIRTNSSACEVLKTRYSVCAFIASSYPVLGSNRRPGRYCHRMPFGKASSGVAPGAFLPCSNCRKTIFAAEFEANLRVCPYCGHHHRLTWQQRVDVVFDEGSFVELDTDLRSGDPLHFPDYAEKHAQAMQRTKMRDSVVSGRATLMGMPVSTAISDFHFMGGSMGSVAGEKITRAIERGAHEGIPA
;
A
#
# COMPACT_ATOMS: atom_id res chain seq x y z
N MET A 1 48.30 33.63 38.21
CA MET A 1 47.32 32.60 37.82
C MET A 1 47.38 32.51 36.30
N CYS A 2 48.17 31.64 35.65
CA CYS A 2 48.68 30.31 36.04
C CYS A 2 47.53 29.34 36.36
N ILE A 3 47.38 28.17 35.71
CA ILE A 3 48.22 27.48 34.70
C ILE A 3 47.29 26.68 33.75
N ALA A 4 47.70 26.50 32.49
CA ALA A 4 47.09 25.54 31.56
C ALA A 4 47.82 24.19 31.64
N LEU A 5 47.11 23.06 31.49
CA LEU A 5 47.75 21.77 31.24
C LEU A 5 46.99 20.97 30.17
N THR A 6 47.72 20.67 29.09
CA THR A 6 47.36 19.77 27.99
C THR A 6 48.00 18.40 28.20
N SER A 7 47.21 17.31 28.18
CA SER A 7 47.63 15.89 28.08
C SER A 7 46.39 14.98 28.02
N THR A 8 46.31 13.82 27.35
CA THR A 8 47.14 13.21 26.27
C THR A 8 46.31 12.14 25.51
N ASN A 9 46.66 11.85 24.26
CA ASN A 9 46.28 10.61 23.53
C ASN A 9 47.25 9.44 23.95
N PRO A 10 47.07 8.14 23.59
CA PRO A 10 46.20 7.54 22.54
C PRO A 10 45.51 6.17 22.86
N SER A 11 44.72 5.68 21.88
CA SER A 11 44.55 4.27 21.44
C SER A 11 44.17 3.13 22.43
N SER A 12 43.03 2.46 22.17
CA SER A 12 42.95 0.99 22.01
C SER A 12 41.62 0.55 21.35
N THR A 13 41.58 -0.70 20.88
CA THR A 13 40.65 -1.29 19.89
C THR A 13 39.28 -1.75 20.43
N PRO A 14 38.28 -2.01 19.55
CA PRO A 14 36.92 -2.35 19.97
C PRO A 14 36.80 -3.80 20.47
N LEU A 15 36.07 -4.00 21.58
CA LEU A 15 35.71 -5.33 22.08
C LEU A 15 34.23 -5.67 21.83
N ARG A 16 34.08 -6.82 21.19
CA ARG A 16 32.83 -7.45 20.75
C ARG A 16 32.26 -8.29 21.89
N LEU A 17 31.08 -7.95 22.39
CA LEU A 17 30.29 -8.76 23.35
C LEU A 17 28.87 -8.89 22.79
N THR A 18 28.57 -9.94 22.02
CA THR A 18 27.93 -11.19 22.48
C THR A 18 26.57 -10.96 23.15
N MET A 19 25.51 -11.28 22.41
CA MET A 19 24.12 -11.25 22.89
C MET A 19 23.89 -12.35 23.93
N PRO A 20 23.19 -12.09 25.05
CA PRO A 20 22.65 -13.15 25.89
C PRO A 20 21.36 -13.71 25.26
N SER A 21 21.35 -15.02 25.01
CA SER A 21 20.11 -15.76 24.78
C SER A 21 19.44 -16.05 26.13
N THR A 22 18.14 -15.76 26.28
CA THR A 22 17.26 -16.51 27.18
C THR A 22 15.80 -16.35 26.80
N SER A 23 15.14 -17.49 26.65
CA SER A 23 13.71 -17.62 26.37
C SER A 23 12.85 -17.02 27.48
N SER A 24 11.88 -16.18 27.12
CA SER A 24 10.71 -15.91 27.96
C SER A 24 9.43 -16.30 27.20
N VAL A 25 8.80 -17.37 27.68
CA VAL A 25 7.59 -17.95 27.07
C VAL A 25 6.39 -17.09 27.44
N ILE A 26 5.89 -16.29 26.49
CA ILE A 26 4.64 -15.55 26.66
C ILE A 26 3.46 -16.53 26.57
N ARG A 27 2.95 -16.94 27.73
CA ARG A 27 1.63 -17.59 27.83
C ARG A 27 0.54 -16.55 27.57
N THR A 28 -0.10 -16.59 26.41
CA THR A 28 -1.35 -15.87 26.18
C THR A 28 -2.54 -16.69 26.70
N ASN A 29 -3.48 -16.02 27.39
CA ASN A 29 -4.68 -16.67 27.91
C ASN A 29 -5.68 -17.02 26.79
N SER A 30 -6.38 -18.14 26.95
CA SER A 30 -7.09 -18.84 25.87
C SER A 30 -8.30 -18.12 25.26
N SER A 31 -8.79 -17.02 25.84
CA SER A 31 -10.02 -16.34 25.40
C SER A 31 -9.83 -15.34 24.23
N ALA A 32 -8.62 -14.83 23.99
CA ALA A 32 -8.35 -13.95 22.85
C ALA A 32 -8.20 -14.70 21.50
N CYS A 33 -8.07 -16.03 21.54
CA CYS A 33 -7.76 -16.85 20.37
C CYS A 33 -9.00 -17.19 19.49
N GLU A 34 -10.21 -16.97 20.01
CA GLU A 34 -11.44 -17.42 19.35
C GLU A 34 -11.95 -16.42 18.29
N VAL A 35 -11.79 -15.12 18.52
CA VAL A 35 -12.16 -14.05 17.58
C VAL A 35 -11.25 -14.01 16.33
N LEU A 36 -10.01 -14.48 16.46
CA LEU A 36 -9.03 -14.50 15.35
C LEU A 36 -9.33 -15.59 14.30
N LYS A 37 -10.08 -16.63 14.64
CA LYS A 37 -10.34 -17.76 13.73
C LYS A 37 -11.33 -17.41 12.61
N THR A 38 -12.30 -16.54 12.86
CA THR A 38 -13.36 -16.22 11.87
C THR A 38 -12.90 -15.33 10.72
N ARG A 39 -11.83 -14.53 10.87
CA ARG A 39 -11.30 -13.67 9.79
C ARG A 39 -10.09 -14.25 9.05
N TYR A 40 -9.30 -15.14 9.66
CA TYR A 40 -8.07 -15.69 9.04
C TYR A 40 -8.18 -17.15 8.53
N SER A 41 -9.31 -17.84 8.72
CA SER A 41 -9.47 -19.26 8.32
C SER A 41 -9.30 -19.52 6.81
N VAL A 42 -9.58 -18.54 5.95
CA VAL A 42 -9.48 -18.71 4.48
C VAL A 42 -8.03 -18.88 3.99
N CYS A 43 -7.04 -18.28 4.67
CA CYS A 43 -5.64 -18.40 4.28
C CYS A 43 -5.00 -19.76 4.62
N ALA A 44 -5.49 -20.47 5.64
CA ALA A 44 -4.83 -21.68 6.15
C ALA A 44 -5.08 -22.92 5.26
N PHE A 45 -6.19 -22.98 4.52
CA PHE A 45 -6.61 -24.19 3.80
C PHE A 45 -6.02 -24.31 2.38
N ILE A 46 -5.55 -23.20 1.80
CA ILE A 46 -5.12 -23.12 0.39
C ILE A 46 -3.65 -23.58 0.22
N ALA A 47 -2.86 -23.64 1.29
CA ALA A 47 -1.43 -23.93 1.24
C ALA A 47 -1.05 -25.40 0.90
N SER A 48 -1.99 -26.35 0.99
CA SER A 48 -1.69 -27.80 0.90
C SER A 48 -1.88 -28.43 -0.49
N SER A 49 -2.41 -27.70 -1.48
CA SER A 49 -2.95 -28.32 -2.71
C SER A 49 -2.42 -27.78 -4.04
N TYR A 50 -1.44 -26.88 -4.03
CA TYR A 50 -0.82 -26.37 -5.27
C TYR A 50 0.50 -27.07 -5.56
N PRO A 51 0.56 -27.97 -6.56
CA PRO A 51 1.85 -28.45 -7.05
C PRO A 51 2.63 -27.28 -7.65
N VAL A 52 3.89 -27.14 -7.24
CA VAL A 52 4.82 -26.11 -7.74
C VAL A 52 5.18 -26.43 -9.19
N LEU A 53 4.34 -25.96 -10.12
CA LEU A 53 4.57 -26.16 -11.56
C LEU A 53 5.67 -25.22 -12.05
N GLY A 54 6.70 -25.83 -12.62
CA GLY A 54 8.00 -25.22 -12.89
C GLY A 54 7.97 -24.00 -13.81
N SER A 55 8.92 -23.10 -13.55
CA SER A 55 9.15 -21.89 -14.33
C SER A 55 9.38 -22.20 -15.82
N ASN A 56 8.55 -21.63 -16.68
CA ASN A 56 8.81 -21.58 -18.12
C ASN A 56 8.79 -20.12 -18.59
N ARG A 57 9.92 -19.43 -18.42
CA ARG A 57 10.11 -18.05 -18.91
C ARG A 57 10.03 -18.06 -20.44
N ARG A 58 8.91 -17.61 -21.01
CA ARG A 58 8.81 -17.31 -22.44
C ARG A 58 9.35 -15.90 -22.70
N PRO A 59 10.17 -15.70 -23.76
CA PRO A 59 10.81 -14.41 -24.02
C PRO A 59 9.78 -13.34 -24.42
N GLY A 60 10.14 -12.08 -24.15
CA GLY A 60 9.25 -10.93 -24.27
C GLY A 60 8.64 -10.78 -25.66
N ARG A 61 7.31 -10.56 -25.68
CA ARG A 61 6.62 -9.94 -26.80
C ARG A 61 6.22 -8.54 -26.37
N TYR A 62 6.50 -7.56 -27.23
CA TYR A 62 6.25 -6.15 -26.97
C TYR A 62 4.80 -5.92 -26.51
N CYS A 63 4.64 -5.10 -25.47
CA CYS A 63 3.33 -4.73 -24.94
C CYS A 63 2.55 -3.93 -25.98
N HIS A 64 1.71 -4.61 -26.77
CA HIS A 64 0.59 -3.92 -27.40
C HIS A 64 -0.29 -3.35 -26.31
N ARG A 65 -0.31 -2.02 -26.24
CA ARG A 65 -1.01 -1.19 -25.26
C ARG A 65 -2.50 -1.50 -25.32
N MET A 66 -2.97 -2.42 -24.47
CA MET A 66 -4.41 -2.69 -24.37
C MET A 66 -5.12 -1.40 -23.93
N PRO A 67 -6.25 -1.03 -24.57
CA PRO A 67 -7.02 0.11 -24.13
C PRO A 67 -7.52 -0.14 -22.71
N PHE A 68 -7.45 0.88 -21.85
CA PHE A 68 -7.94 0.80 -20.48
C PHE A 68 -9.43 0.47 -20.50
N GLY A 69 -9.77 -0.79 -20.24
CA GLY A 69 -11.15 -1.22 -20.04
C GLY A 69 -11.77 -0.38 -18.92
N LYS A 70 -12.95 0.18 -19.18
CA LYS A 70 -13.66 1.03 -18.22
C LYS A 70 -13.95 0.22 -16.95
N ALA A 71 -13.21 0.47 -15.88
CA ALA A 71 -13.56 0.00 -14.55
C ALA A 71 -14.81 0.75 -14.11
N SER A 72 -15.98 0.13 -14.29
CA SER A 72 -17.25 0.62 -13.76
C SER A 72 -17.29 0.36 -12.25
N SER A 73 -17.05 1.39 -11.46
CA SER A 73 -17.30 1.39 -10.01
C SER A 73 -18.78 1.07 -9.77
N GLY A 74 -19.07 0.02 -8.99
CA GLY A 74 -20.45 -0.44 -8.76
C GLY A 74 -20.84 -1.66 -9.58
N VAL A 75 -20.03 -2.74 -9.52
CA VAL A 75 -20.42 -4.04 -10.06
C VAL A 75 -21.39 -4.70 -9.08
N ALA A 76 -22.59 -5.07 -9.55
CA ALA A 76 -23.59 -5.75 -8.72
C ALA A 76 -23.06 -7.13 -8.25
N PRO A 77 -23.42 -7.60 -7.03
CA PRO A 77 -22.86 -8.83 -6.45
C PRO A 77 -23.19 -10.10 -7.25
N GLY A 78 -24.23 -10.07 -8.11
CA GLY A 78 -24.58 -11.16 -9.03
C GLY A 78 -23.95 -11.08 -10.43
N ALA A 79 -23.06 -10.12 -10.69
CA ALA A 79 -22.47 -9.93 -12.01
C ALA A 79 -21.25 -10.84 -12.26
N PHE A 80 -20.94 -11.04 -13.55
CA PHE A 80 -19.79 -11.81 -14.01
C PHE A 80 -18.79 -10.89 -14.71
N LEU A 81 -17.50 -11.01 -14.36
CA LEU A 81 -16.42 -10.14 -14.84
C LEU A 81 -15.35 -10.96 -15.58
N PRO A 82 -14.91 -10.56 -16.79
CA PRO A 82 -13.79 -11.20 -17.48
C PRO A 82 -12.44 -10.73 -16.90
N CYS A 83 -11.52 -11.66 -16.66
CA CYS A 83 -10.15 -11.33 -16.26
C CYS A 83 -9.38 -10.65 -17.41
N SER A 84 -8.71 -9.53 -17.12
CA SER A 84 -7.87 -8.77 -18.07
C SER A 84 -6.70 -9.58 -18.65
N ASN A 85 -6.19 -10.56 -17.89
CA ASN A 85 -5.05 -11.38 -18.28
C ASN A 85 -5.49 -12.68 -18.99
N CYS A 86 -6.25 -13.54 -18.30
CA CYS A 86 -6.60 -14.87 -18.83
C CYS A 86 -7.95 -14.94 -19.56
N ARG A 87 -8.74 -13.84 -19.59
CA ARG A 87 -10.09 -13.74 -20.18
C ARG A 87 -11.14 -14.75 -19.69
N LYS A 88 -10.82 -15.55 -18.66
CA LYS A 88 -11.81 -16.35 -17.94
C LYS A 88 -12.78 -15.44 -17.19
N THR A 89 -14.04 -15.85 -17.18
CA THR A 89 -15.11 -15.20 -16.42
C THR A 89 -14.99 -15.57 -14.94
N ILE A 90 -15.13 -14.58 -14.05
CA ILE A 90 -15.09 -14.71 -12.59
C ILE A 90 -16.40 -14.13 -12.04
N PHE A 91 -16.94 -14.71 -10.97
CA PHE A 91 -18.09 -14.13 -10.27
C PHE A 91 -17.66 -12.91 -9.44
N ALA A 92 -18.42 -11.80 -9.49
CA ALA A 92 -18.00 -10.53 -8.89
C ALA A 92 -17.83 -10.60 -7.37
N ALA A 93 -18.72 -11.31 -6.66
CA ALA A 93 -18.61 -11.45 -5.20
C ALA A 93 -17.36 -12.24 -4.78
N GLU A 94 -17.05 -13.35 -5.48
CA GLU A 94 -15.80 -14.10 -5.26
C GLU A 94 -14.56 -13.27 -5.60
N PHE A 95 -14.66 -12.43 -6.62
CA PHE A 95 -13.54 -11.59 -7.07
C PHE A 95 -13.20 -10.47 -6.06
N GLU A 96 -14.20 -9.79 -5.51
CA GLU A 96 -13.96 -8.79 -4.45
C GLU A 96 -13.54 -9.47 -3.13
N ALA A 97 -14.12 -10.63 -2.77
CA ALA A 97 -13.69 -11.41 -1.61
C ALA A 97 -12.22 -11.89 -1.70
N ASN A 98 -11.73 -12.19 -2.91
CA ASN A 98 -10.33 -12.50 -3.19
C ASN A 98 -9.47 -11.24 -3.45
N LEU A 99 -9.85 -10.07 -2.94
CA LEU A 99 -9.09 -8.81 -3.04
C LEU A 99 -8.72 -8.43 -4.49
N ARG A 100 -9.62 -8.74 -5.43
CA ARG A 100 -9.43 -8.58 -6.89
C ARG A 100 -8.24 -9.35 -7.47
N VAL A 101 -7.88 -10.48 -6.88
CA VAL A 101 -6.93 -11.44 -7.46
C VAL A 101 -7.71 -12.48 -8.27
N CYS A 102 -7.27 -12.74 -9.50
CA CYS A 102 -7.90 -13.76 -10.35
C CYS A 102 -7.56 -15.19 -9.85
N PRO A 103 -8.55 -16.00 -9.42
CA PRO A 103 -8.30 -17.33 -8.85
C PRO A 103 -7.71 -18.32 -9.87
N TYR A 104 -7.89 -18.07 -11.17
CA TYR A 104 -7.41 -18.96 -12.24
C TYR A 104 -5.98 -18.69 -12.73
N CYS A 105 -5.41 -17.51 -12.44
CA CYS A 105 -4.09 -17.13 -12.98
C CYS A 105 -3.24 -16.24 -12.06
N GLY A 106 -3.70 -15.93 -10.83
CA GLY A 106 -2.96 -15.10 -9.88
C GLY A 106 -2.76 -13.65 -10.29
N HIS A 107 -3.47 -13.16 -11.32
CA HIS A 107 -3.33 -11.77 -11.75
C HIS A 107 -3.98 -10.83 -10.73
N HIS A 108 -3.18 -9.93 -10.16
CA HIS A 108 -3.65 -8.85 -9.29
C HIS A 108 -4.23 -7.71 -10.16
N HIS A 109 -5.53 -7.45 -10.02
CA HIS A 109 -6.17 -6.30 -10.66
C HIS A 109 -6.00 -5.03 -9.82
N ARG A 110 -6.43 -3.89 -10.38
CA ARG A 110 -6.34 -2.59 -9.70
C ARG A 110 -7.42 -2.45 -8.62
N LEU A 111 -6.97 -2.13 -7.41
CA LEU A 111 -7.79 -1.60 -6.32
C LEU A 111 -7.74 -0.06 -6.37
N THR A 112 -8.85 0.61 -6.03
CA THR A 112 -8.84 2.05 -5.73
C THR A 112 -8.14 2.31 -4.39
N TRP A 113 -7.77 3.55 -4.11
CA TRP A 113 -7.17 3.92 -2.82
C TRP A 113 -8.09 3.56 -1.64
N GLN A 114 -9.42 3.76 -1.77
CA GLN A 114 -10.41 3.42 -0.75
C GLN A 114 -10.37 1.93 -0.43
N GLN A 115 -10.43 1.07 -1.46
CA GLN A 115 -10.34 -0.38 -1.29
C GLN A 115 -8.98 -0.84 -0.74
N ARG A 116 -7.90 -0.08 -0.96
CA ARG A 116 -6.61 -0.35 -0.30
C ARG A 116 -6.65 0.00 1.18
N VAL A 117 -7.31 1.11 1.54
CA VAL A 117 -7.51 1.50 2.94
C VAL A 117 -8.29 0.42 3.68
N ASP A 118 -9.44 0.01 3.14
CA ASP A 118 -10.36 -0.98 3.75
C ASP A 118 -9.72 -2.37 3.96
N VAL A 119 -8.66 -2.70 3.19
CA VAL A 119 -7.98 -4.00 3.20
C VAL A 119 -6.71 -3.99 4.05
N VAL A 120 -6.05 -2.83 4.20
CA VAL A 120 -4.76 -2.71 4.88
C VAL A 120 -4.91 -2.23 6.32
N PHE A 121 -5.81 -1.28 6.59
CA PHE A 121 -5.92 -0.64 7.91
C PHE A 121 -7.13 -1.15 8.70
N ASP A 122 -7.12 -0.86 10.01
CA ASP A 122 -8.23 -1.23 10.88
C ASP A 122 -9.50 -0.43 10.52
N GLU A 123 -10.67 -1.05 10.64
CA GLU A 123 -11.97 -0.47 10.25
C GLU A 123 -12.22 0.91 10.90
N GLY A 124 -12.45 1.93 10.06
CA GLY A 124 -12.73 3.29 10.53
C GLY A 124 -11.53 4.07 11.09
N SER A 125 -10.31 3.51 11.07
CA SER A 125 -9.12 4.16 11.61
C SER A 125 -8.50 5.24 10.71
N PHE A 126 -8.77 5.19 9.40
CA PHE A 126 -8.12 6.06 8.41
C PHE A 126 -8.68 7.49 8.44
N VAL A 127 -7.80 8.46 8.66
CA VAL A 127 -8.07 9.90 8.61
C VAL A 127 -7.24 10.51 7.48
N GLU A 128 -7.91 10.98 6.43
CA GLU A 128 -7.27 11.72 5.33
C GLU A 128 -6.71 13.05 5.85
N LEU A 129 -5.49 13.38 5.44
CA LEU A 129 -4.79 14.62 5.77
C LEU A 129 -4.28 15.29 4.49
N ASP A 130 -3.83 16.54 4.60
CA ASP A 130 -3.33 17.33 3.45
C ASP A 130 -4.34 17.47 2.30
N THR A 131 -5.63 17.39 2.61
CA THR A 131 -6.73 17.52 1.63
C THR A 131 -6.61 18.83 0.85
N ASP A 132 -6.19 19.92 1.48
CA ASP A 132 -6.20 21.27 0.90
C ASP A 132 -5.11 21.53 -0.14
N LEU A 133 -4.17 20.62 -0.31
CA LEU A 133 -3.19 20.69 -1.39
C LEU A 133 -3.85 20.50 -2.76
N ARG A 134 -3.46 21.34 -3.73
CA ARG A 134 -3.96 21.33 -5.11
C ARG A 134 -2.83 21.54 -6.09
N SER A 135 -2.78 20.73 -7.14
CA SER A 135 -1.77 20.86 -8.20
C SER A 135 -2.03 22.12 -9.03
N GLY A 136 -1.01 22.96 -9.17
CA GLY A 136 -0.98 24.08 -10.11
C GLY A 136 -0.25 23.71 -11.40
N ASP A 137 -0.36 24.56 -12.41
CA ASP A 137 0.39 24.43 -13.68
C ASP A 137 1.40 25.58 -13.84
N PRO A 138 2.60 25.49 -13.24
CA PRO A 138 3.62 26.53 -13.36
C PRO A 138 4.25 26.60 -14.76
N LEU A 139 4.14 25.53 -15.56
CA LEU A 139 4.75 25.44 -16.88
C LEU A 139 3.77 25.81 -18.02
N HIS A 140 2.49 26.02 -17.71
CA HIS A 140 1.41 26.28 -18.67
C HIS A 140 1.37 25.19 -19.77
N PHE A 141 1.46 23.93 -19.35
CA PHE A 141 1.60 22.81 -20.27
C PHE A 141 0.28 22.51 -21.01
N PRO A 142 0.30 22.35 -22.36
CA PRO A 142 -0.92 22.18 -23.14
C PRO A 142 -1.76 20.98 -22.66
N ASP A 143 -3.06 21.23 -22.56
CA ASP A 143 -4.11 20.34 -22.03
C ASP A 143 -3.92 19.81 -20.59
N TYR A 144 -2.89 20.22 -19.83
CA TYR A 144 -2.64 19.66 -18.50
C TYR A 144 -3.80 19.98 -17.54
N ALA A 145 -4.21 21.26 -17.48
CA ALA A 145 -5.31 21.71 -16.64
C ALA A 145 -6.64 20.98 -16.95
N GLU A 146 -6.91 20.72 -18.23
CA GLU A 146 -8.12 19.98 -18.64
C GLU A 146 -8.04 18.50 -18.23
N LYS A 147 -6.92 17.83 -18.52
CA LYS A 147 -6.69 16.43 -18.13
C LYS A 147 -6.75 16.25 -16.61
N HIS A 148 -6.24 17.22 -15.85
CA HIS A 148 -6.32 17.25 -14.39
C HIS A 148 -7.78 17.40 -13.91
N ALA A 149 -8.53 18.37 -14.45
CA ALA A 149 -9.95 18.56 -14.12
C ALA A 149 -10.80 17.32 -14.44
N GLN A 150 -10.59 16.69 -15.62
CA GLN A 150 -11.25 15.44 -15.99
C GLN A 150 -10.88 14.29 -15.03
N ALA A 151 -9.62 14.19 -14.59
CA ALA A 151 -9.19 13.18 -13.62
C ALA A 151 -9.85 13.39 -12.24
N MET A 152 -9.89 14.63 -11.75
CA MET A 152 -10.59 15.00 -10.51
C MET A 152 -12.07 14.64 -10.57
N GLN A 153 -12.77 14.98 -11.65
CA GLN A 153 -14.21 14.65 -11.81
C GLN A 153 -14.46 13.14 -11.81
N ARG A 154 -13.60 12.36 -12.48
CA ARG A 154 -13.75 10.89 -12.61
C ARG A 154 -13.44 10.12 -11.34
N THR A 155 -12.48 10.59 -10.55
CA THR A 155 -11.97 9.89 -9.35
C THR A 155 -12.51 10.47 -8.05
N LYS A 156 -13.01 11.71 -8.07
CA LYS A 156 -13.30 12.56 -6.90
C LYS A 156 -12.09 12.86 -6.01
N MET A 157 -10.87 12.57 -6.48
CA MET A 157 -9.61 12.87 -5.79
C MET A 157 -9.07 14.23 -6.21
N ARG A 158 -8.28 14.88 -5.34
CA ARG A 158 -7.62 16.16 -5.64
C ARG A 158 -6.25 16.00 -6.34
N ASP A 159 -5.59 14.86 -6.17
CA ASP A 159 -4.32 14.49 -6.80
C ASP A 159 -4.13 12.95 -6.78
N SER A 160 -3.05 12.43 -7.36
CA SER A 160 -2.76 10.99 -7.46
C SER A 160 -2.43 10.30 -6.14
N VAL A 161 -2.06 11.05 -5.10
CA VAL A 161 -1.72 10.53 -3.77
C VAL A 161 -2.71 11.04 -2.72
N VAL A 162 -3.08 10.14 -1.80
CA VAL A 162 -3.82 10.44 -0.57
C VAL A 162 -2.90 10.17 0.61
N SER A 163 -2.64 11.17 1.45
CA SER A 163 -1.89 11.03 2.69
C SER A 163 -2.85 11.00 3.89
N GLY A 164 -2.43 10.39 5.00
CA GLY A 164 -3.28 10.28 6.18
C GLY A 164 -2.56 9.74 7.41
N ARG A 165 -3.34 9.49 8.45
CA ARG A 165 -2.99 8.57 9.55
C ARG A 165 -3.99 7.43 9.57
N ALA A 166 -3.57 6.26 10.05
CA ALA A 166 -4.44 5.12 10.27
C ALA A 166 -3.92 4.28 11.44
N THR A 167 -4.62 3.19 11.77
CA THR A 167 -4.04 2.13 12.62
C THR A 167 -3.94 0.82 11.84
N LEU A 168 -2.87 0.07 12.12
CA LEU A 168 -2.62 -1.25 11.58
C LEU A 168 -2.43 -2.21 12.77
N MET A 169 -3.38 -3.10 13.00
CA MET A 169 -3.39 -3.99 14.18
C MET A 169 -3.30 -3.21 15.51
N GLY A 170 -3.94 -2.04 15.56
CA GLY A 170 -3.91 -1.11 16.71
C GLY A 170 -2.63 -0.28 16.83
N MET A 171 -1.62 -0.45 15.97
CA MET A 171 -0.43 0.41 15.93
C MET A 171 -0.72 1.65 15.09
N PRO A 172 -0.48 2.88 15.57
CA PRO A 172 -0.64 4.09 14.76
C PRO A 172 0.41 4.13 13.65
N VAL A 173 0.00 4.50 12.45
CA VAL A 173 0.87 4.63 11.27
C VAL A 173 0.53 5.90 10.49
N SER A 174 1.56 6.58 9.99
CA SER A 174 1.43 7.56 8.91
C SER A 174 1.36 6.80 7.59
N THR A 175 0.71 7.34 6.56
CA THR A 175 0.64 6.65 5.27
C THR A 175 0.44 7.61 4.09
N ALA A 176 0.94 7.20 2.93
CA ALA A 176 0.68 7.82 1.63
C ALA A 176 0.34 6.74 0.59
N ILE A 177 -0.83 6.86 -0.04
CA ILE A 177 -1.40 5.84 -0.95
C ILE A 177 -1.55 6.47 -2.33
N SER A 178 -0.88 5.90 -3.33
CA SER A 178 -0.99 6.32 -4.74
C SER A 178 -2.08 5.53 -5.47
N ASP A 179 -2.93 6.23 -6.25
CA ASP A 179 -3.96 5.62 -7.08
C ASP A 179 -3.70 5.78 -8.59
N PHE A 180 -3.54 4.64 -9.27
CA PHE A 180 -3.40 4.56 -10.73
C PHE A 180 -4.65 5.00 -11.52
N HIS A 181 -5.80 5.20 -10.89
CA HIS A 181 -6.99 5.75 -11.53
C HIS A 181 -6.86 7.27 -11.80
N PHE A 182 -6.05 7.99 -11.03
CA PHE A 182 -5.78 9.41 -11.23
C PHE A 182 -4.57 9.60 -12.15
N MET A 183 -4.80 9.99 -13.41
CA MET A 183 -3.75 10.24 -14.42
C MET A 183 -2.68 9.14 -14.55
N GLY A 184 -3.02 7.88 -14.21
CA GLY A 184 -2.07 6.76 -14.24
C GLY A 184 -1.10 6.68 -13.05
N GLY A 185 -1.35 7.39 -11.95
CA GLY A 185 -0.46 7.42 -10.79
C GLY A 185 0.75 8.35 -10.97
N SER A 186 0.62 9.38 -11.82
CA SER A 186 1.70 10.33 -12.10
C SER A 186 2.09 11.12 -10.83
N MET A 187 3.39 11.24 -10.56
CA MET A 187 3.93 12.03 -9.44
C MET A 187 4.04 13.50 -9.86
N GLY A 188 3.04 14.31 -9.49
CA GLY A 188 3.10 15.77 -9.54
C GLY A 188 3.82 16.38 -8.32
N SER A 189 3.84 17.71 -8.26
CA SER A 189 4.38 18.46 -7.11
C SER A 189 3.63 18.14 -5.80
N VAL A 190 2.29 18.09 -5.85
CA VAL A 190 1.46 17.74 -4.68
C VAL A 190 1.64 16.28 -4.26
N ALA A 191 1.83 15.35 -5.20
CA ALA A 191 2.07 13.95 -4.90
C ALA A 191 3.39 13.79 -4.12
N GLY A 192 4.44 14.50 -4.54
CA GLY A 192 5.71 14.57 -3.81
C GLY A 192 5.54 15.18 -2.42
N GLU A 193 4.90 16.36 -2.32
CA GLU A 193 4.62 17.05 -1.06
C GLU A 193 3.87 16.15 -0.06
N LYS A 194 2.82 15.44 -0.50
CA LYS A 194 2.05 14.52 0.35
C LYS A 194 2.87 13.34 0.85
N ILE A 195 3.76 12.79 0.03
CA ILE A 195 4.67 11.71 0.44
C ILE A 195 5.67 12.25 1.47
N THR A 196 6.30 13.39 1.21
CA THR A 196 7.24 14.03 2.15
C THR A 196 6.58 14.28 3.50
N ARG A 197 5.38 14.89 3.52
CA ARG A 197 4.62 15.13 4.75
C ARG A 197 4.23 13.87 5.50
N ALA A 198 3.90 12.78 4.81
CA ALA A 198 3.62 11.50 5.47
C ALA A 198 4.87 10.95 6.17
N ILE A 199 6.05 11.07 5.55
CA ILE A 199 7.33 10.65 6.13
C ILE A 199 7.73 11.55 7.31
N GLU A 200 7.66 12.87 7.14
CA GLU A 200 7.97 13.85 8.20
C GLU A 200 7.05 13.69 9.41
N ARG A 201 5.76 13.42 9.18
CA ARG A 201 4.77 13.10 10.22
C ARG A 201 5.16 11.85 11.01
N GLY A 202 5.56 10.78 10.33
CA GLY A 202 6.05 9.56 10.96
C GLY A 202 7.28 9.82 11.83
N ALA A 203 8.26 10.55 11.29
CA ALA A 203 9.48 10.92 11.99
C ALA A 203 9.22 11.82 13.22
N HIS A 204 8.28 12.77 13.13
CA HIS A 204 7.93 13.68 14.22
C HIS A 204 7.14 12.99 15.34
N GLU A 205 6.24 12.07 15.00
CA GLU A 205 5.40 11.35 15.97
C GLU A 205 6.03 10.06 16.50
N GLY A 206 7.14 9.61 15.92
CA GLY A 206 7.77 8.33 16.27
C GLY A 206 6.96 7.11 15.81
N ILE A 207 6.16 7.27 14.75
CA ILE A 207 5.30 6.20 14.19
C ILE A 207 5.83 5.75 12.82
N PRO A 208 5.60 4.48 12.40
CA PRO A 208 5.93 4.04 11.05
C PRO A 208 5.23 4.89 9.97
N ALA A 209 5.90 5.07 8.83
CA ALA A 209 5.42 5.77 7.63
C ALA A 209 5.62 4.92 6.37
#